data_AF-A0A5Q0LML8-F1
#
_entry.id   AF-A0A5Q0LML8-F1
#
_cell.length_a   1.000
_cell.length_b   1.000
_cell.length_c   1.000
_cell.angle_alpha   90.00
_cell.angle_beta   90.00
_cell.angle_gamma   90.00
#
_symmetry.space_group_name_H-M   'P 1'
#
loop_
_entity.id
_entity.type
_entity.pdbx_description
1 polymer ?
#
loop_
_entity_poly.entity_id
_entity_poly.type
_entity_poly.pdbx_seq_one_letter_code
_entity_poly.pdbx_strand_id
1 'polypeptide(L)'
;MSRPTSIKTSEEVRDRLRVLAAERGTTITELLEELASRELTDAERQRRAVEAAAELGVDYSEQVQHAGQDAWAKIRAHQGGAAA
;
A
#
# COMPACT_ATOMS: atom_id res chain seq x y z
N MET A 1 -14.33 20.93 1.64
CA MET A 1 -14.38 19.71 2.48
C MET A 1 -15.44 18.79 1.91
N SER A 2 -15.06 17.57 1.54
CA SER A 2 -16.00 16.55 1.05
C SER A 2 -16.96 16.15 2.17
N ARG A 3 -18.20 15.76 1.83
CA ARG A 3 -19.18 15.34 2.85
C ARG A 3 -18.71 14.06 3.54
N PRO A 4 -18.83 13.94 4.87
CA PRO A 4 -18.53 12.70 5.56
C PRO A 4 -19.38 11.55 5.01
N THR A 5 -18.73 10.43 4.70
CA THR A 5 -19.37 9.19 4.26
C THR A 5 -19.26 8.13 5.36
N SER A 6 -20.20 7.18 5.38
CA SER A 6 -20.20 6.10 6.36
C SER A 6 -19.64 4.82 5.74
N ILE A 7 -18.65 4.23 6.41
CA ILE A 7 -18.06 2.94 6.05
C ILE A 7 -18.48 1.94 7.14
N LYS A 8 -19.09 0.83 6.73
CA LYS A 8 -19.46 -0.26 7.65
C LYS A 8 -18.25 -1.15 7.89
N THR A 9 -17.99 -1.47 9.16
CA THR A 9 -16.92 -2.38 9.59
C THR A 9 -17.34 -3.09 10.89
N SER A 10 -16.57 -4.08 11.34
CA SER A 10 -16.81 -4.75 12.62
C SER A 10 -16.45 -3.84 13.81
N GLU A 11 -17.06 -4.11 14.96
CA GLU A 11 -16.75 -3.39 16.21
C GLU A 11 -15.28 -3.56 16.60
N GLU A 12 -14.75 -4.77 16.45
CA GLU A 12 -13.34 -5.09 16.70
C GLU A 12 -12.41 -4.19 15.87
N VAL A 13 -12.67 -4.04 14.56
CA VAL A 13 -11.85 -3.18 13.69
C VAL A 13 -11.99 -1.72 14.09
N ARG A 14 -13.20 -1.24 14.38
CA ARG A 14 -13.44 0.14 14.84
C ARG A 14 -12.67 0.45 16.12
N ASP A 15 -12.72 -0.46 17.08
CA ASP A 15 -12.11 -0.26 18.40
C ASP A 15 -10.59 -0.33 18.31
N ARG A 16 -10.04 -1.23 17.47
CA ARG A 16 -8.62 -1.23 17.14
C ARG A 16 -8.17 0.07 16.45
N LEU A 17 -8.93 0.58 15.49
CA LEU A 17 -8.62 1.87 14.84
C LEU A 17 -8.65 3.03 15.83
N ARG A 18 -9.56 3.01 16.80
CA ARG A 18 -9.62 4.03 17.87
C ARG A 18 -8.33 4.05 18.69
N VAL A 19 -7.82 2.89 19.08
CA VAL A 19 -6.55 2.78 19.83
C VAL A 19 -5.39 3.31 19.00
N LEU A 20 -5.26 2.84 17.74
CA LEU A 20 -4.17 3.26 16.84
C LEU A 20 -4.17 4.78 16.59
N ALA A 21 -5.35 5.36 16.41
CA ALA A 21 -5.49 6.81 16.22
C ALA A 21 -5.06 7.57 17.48
N ALA A 22 -5.47 7.11 18.66
CA ALA A 22 -5.09 7.72 19.94
C ALA A 22 -3.57 7.65 20.19
N GLU A 23 -2.93 6.51 19.92
CA GLU A 23 -1.47 6.35 20.04
C GLU A 23 -0.68 7.30 19.14
N ARG A 24 -1.26 7.64 17.97
CA ARG A 24 -0.66 8.56 16.99
C ARG A 24 -1.08 10.02 17.19
N GLY A 25 -1.91 10.33 18.19
CA GLY A 25 -2.44 11.67 18.42
C GLY A 25 -3.30 12.20 17.26
N THR A 26 -4.00 11.31 16.54
CA THR A 26 -4.80 11.62 15.36
C THR A 26 -6.22 11.07 15.50
N THR A 27 -7.10 11.36 14.52
CA THR A 27 -8.44 10.79 14.44
C THR A 27 -8.48 9.54 13.56
N ILE A 28 -9.52 8.71 13.72
CA ILE A 28 -9.74 7.56 12.83
C ILE A 28 -9.85 8.01 11.36
N THR A 29 -10.47 9.16 11.11
CA THR A 29 -10.61 9.73 9.76
C THR A 29 -9.25 10.06 9.17
N GLU A 30 -8.41 10.81 9.88
CA GLU A 30 -7.06 11.17 9.43
C GLU A 30 -6.17 9.93 9.25
N LEU A 31 -6.29 8.93 10.14
CA LEU A 31 -5.58 7.66 9.99
C LEU A 31 -5.99 6.90 8.70
N LEU A 32 -7.29 6.90 8.37
CA LEU A 32 -7.78 6.30 7.13
C LEU A 32 -7.36 7.10 5.89
N GLU A 33 -7.32 8.42 5.97
CA GLU A 33 -6.81 9.29 4.90
C GLU A 33 -5.30 9.07 4.68
N GLU A 34 -4.53 8.95 5.75
CA GLU A 34 -3.11 8.60 5.71
C GLU A 34 -2.91 7.22 5.07
N LEU A 35 -3.70 6.22 5.45
CA LEU A 35 -3.66 4.90 4.84
C LEU A 35 -3.99 4.95 3.35
N ALA A 36 -5.09 5.58 2.98
CA ALA A 36 -5.55 5.67 1.59
C ALA A 36 -4.60 6.47 0.70
N SER A 37 -3.89 7.47 1.25
CA SER A 37 -2.90 8.25 0.49
C SER A 37 -1.57 7.52 0.28
N ARG A 38 -1.23 6.58 1.17
CA ARG A 38 0.01 5.79 1.08
C ARG A 38 -0.14 4.52 0.27
N GLU A 39 -1.26 3.82 0.45
CA GLU A 39 -1.50 2.55 -0.21
C GLU A 39 -1.98 2.78 -1.64
N LEU A 40 -1.07 2.55 -2.58
CA LEU A 40 -1.43 2.54 -3.99
C LEU A 40 -2.33 1.35 -4.32
N THR A 41 -3.30 1.57 -5.18
CA THR A 41 -3.98 0.49 -5.88
C THR A 41 -3.06 -0.17 -6.91
N ASP A 42 -3.41 -1.38 -7.38
CA ASP A 42 -2.65 -2.05 -8.43
C ASP A 42 -2.58 -1.24 -9.73
N ALA A 43 -3.68 -0.58 -10.09
CA ALA A 43 -3.73 0.29 -11.26
C ALA A 43 -2.78 1.50 -11.13
N GLU A 44 -2.72 2.12 -9.94
CA GLU A 44 -1.82 3.24 -9.69
C GLU A 44 -0.35 2.80 -9.63
N ARG A 45 -0.07 1.62 -9.07
CA ARG A 45 1.26 1.02 -9.14
C ARG A 45 1.69 0.78 -10.58
N GLN A 46 0.81 0.22 -11.41
CA GLN A 46 1.12 -0.03 -12.82
C GLN A 46 1.39 1.27 -13.57
N ARG A 47 0.54 2.29 -13.36
CA ARG A 47 0.72 3.61 -13.98
C ARG A 47 2.08 4.20 -13.60
N ARG A 48 2.43 4.20 -12.30
CA ARG A 48 3.73 4.69 -11.83
C ARG A 48 4.91 3.91 -12.40
N ALA A 49 4.78 2.60 -12.57
CA ALA A 49 5.84 1.78 -13.17
C ALA A 49 6.09 2.15 -14.64
N VAL A 50 5.01 2.36 -15.42
CA VAL A 50 5.11 2.80 -16.82
C VAL A 50 5.69 4.21 -16.92
N GLU A 51 5.25 5.14 -16.07
CA GLU A 51 5.80 6.50 -16.02
C GLU A 51 7.31 6.49 -15.71
N ALA A 52 7.72 5.75 -14.67
CA ALA A 52 9.14 5.64 -14.30
C ALA A 52 9.98 4.98 -15.41
N ALA A 53 9.45 3.97 -16.08
CA ALA A 53 10.13 3.32 -17.19
C ALA A 53 10.34 4.29 -18.37
N ALA A 54 9.32 5.10 -18.68
CA ALA A 54 9.43 6.15 -19.69
C ALA A 54 10.47 7.21 -19.32
N GLU A 55 10.50 7.65 -18.05
CA GLU A 55 11.52 8.60 -17.55
C GLU A 55 12.93 8.04 -17.62
N LEU A 56 13.10 6.75 -17.32
CA LEU A 56 14.40 6.07 -17.34
C LEU A 56 14.81 5.58 -18.73
N GLY A 57 13.94 5.71 -19.74
CA GLY A 57 14.18 5.17 -21.09
C GLY A 57 14.28 3.64 -21.12
N VAL A 58 13.65 2.96 -20.15
CA VAL A 58 13.65 1.50 -20.03
C VAL A 58 12.36 0.95 -20.65
N ASP A 59 12.47 -0.12 -21.43
CA ASP A 59 11.30 -0.85 -21.91
C ASP A 59 10.71 -1.70 -20.77
N TYR A 60 9.56 -1.27 -20.24
CA TYR A 60 8.83 -1.99 -19.20
C TYR A 60 7.88 -3.02 -19.80
N SER A 61 8.46 -4.06 -20.38
CA SER A 61 7.73 -5.19 -20.94
C SER A 61 7.17 -6.13 -19.87
N GLU A 62 6.19 -6.95 -20.23
CA GLU A 62 5.63 -7.98 -19.35
C GLU A 62 6.72 -8.94 -18.82
N GLN A 63 7.74 -9.22 -19.63
CA GLN A 63 8.85 -10.08 -19.23
C GLN A 63 9.70 -9.45 -18.12
N VAL A 64 9.95 -8.13 -18.20
CA VAL A 64 10.64 -7.38 -17.14
C VAL A 64 9.81 -7.33 -15.87
N GLN A 65 8.48 -7.16 -16.01
CA GLN A 65 7.56 -7.19 -14.88
C GLN A 65 7.58 -8.54 -14.15
N HIS A 66 7.48 -9.66 -14.89
CA HIS A 66 7.56 -11.00 -14.31
C HIS A 66 8.90 -11.25 -13.63
N ALA A 67 10.01 -10.91 -14.28
CA ALA A 67 11.34 -11.05 -13.69
C ALA A 67 11.49 -10.25 -12.38
N GLY A 68 10.92 -9.04 -12.33
CA GLY A 68 10.88 -8.21 -11.12
C GLY A 68 10.04 -8.85 -10.00
N GLN A 69 8.86 -9.38 -10.33
CA GLN A 69 7.99 -10.06 -9.36
C GLN A 69 8.69 -11.29 -8.74
N ASP A 70 9.34 -12.10 -9.56
CA ASP A 70 10.09 -13.28 -9.12
C ASP A 70 11.28 -12.89 -8.22
N ALA A 71 12.01 -11.82 -8.57
CA ALA A 71 13.10 -11.30 -7.76
C ALA A 71 12.60 -10.85 -6.37
N TRP A 72 11.50 -10.09 -6.32
CA TRP A 72 10.91 -9.66 -5.07
C TRP A 72 10.32 -10.80 -4.23
N ALA A 73 9.76 -11.83 -4.87
CA ALA A 73 9.30 -13.03 -4.17
C ALA A 73 10.45 -13.75 -3.47
N LYS A 74 11.61 -13.88 -4.14
CA LYS A 74 12.83 -14.43 -3.54
C LYS A 74 13.32 -13.60 -2.35
N ILE A 75 13.36 -12.27 -2.49
CA ILE A 75 13.76 -11.38 -1.39
C ILE A 75 12.84 -11.56 -0.17
N ARG A 76 11.52 -11.58 -0.36
CA ARG A 76 10.56 -11.78 0.73
C ARG A 76 10.72 -13.15 1.40
N ALA A 77 10.92 -14.20 0.60
CA ALA A 77 11.15 -15.55 1.12
C ALA A 77 12.39 -15.61 2.03
N HIS A 78 13.46 -14.88 1.70
CA HIS A 78 14.64 -14.78 2.55
C HIS A 78 14.43 -13.92 3.79
N GLN A 79 13.67 -12.83 3.71
CA GLN A 79 13.35 -11.98 4.87
C GLN A 79 12.45 -12.68 5.91
N GLY A 80 11.57 -13.59 5.47
CA GLY A 80 10.76 -14.42 6.37
C GLY A 80 11.53 -15.52 7.11
N GLY A 81 12.75 -15.85 6.68
CA GLY A 81 13.62 -16.85 7.32
C GLY A 81 14.57 -16.30 8.40
N ALA A 82 14.69 -14.98 8.53
CA ALA A 82 15.57 -14.34 9.51
C ALA A 82 14.91 -14.11 10.89
N ALA A 83 13.67 -14.56 11.07
CA ALA A 83 12.94 -14.55 12.34
C ALA A 83 12.54 -15.98 12.74
N ALA A 84 13.53 -16.79 13.12
CA ALA A 84 13.36 -18.07 13.80
C ALA A 84 14.54 -18.32 14.74
#